data_AF-A0A7Y5T7W3-F1
#
_entry.id   AF-A0A7Y5T7W3-F1
#
_cell.length_a   1.000
_cell.length_b   1.000
_cell.length_c   1.000
_cell.angle_alpha   90.00
_cell.angle_beta   90.00
_cell.angle_gamma   90.00
#
_symmetry.space_group_name_H-M   'P 1'
#
loop_
_entity.id
_entity.type
_entity.pdbx_description
1 polymer ?
#
loop_
_entity_poly.entity_id
_entity_poly.type
_entity_poly.pdbx_seq_one_letter_code
_entity_poly.pdbx_strand_id
1 'polypeptide(L)' 'MTQTPTDRRTAALDRARVHATAWLDSLADRPVPARTDVAGVVEALGRDLPEGPTPAEDVVDLLAEAVEPGLVSMPSGRFF' A
#
# COMPACT_ATOMS: atom_id res chain seq x y z
N MET A 1 9.54 26.02 0.76
CA MET A 1 10.30 25.49 -0.40
C MET A 1 9.40 24.49 -1.09
N THR A 2 8.99 24.72 -2.33
CA THR A 2 8.15 23.78 -3.09
C THR A 2 8.99 22.61 -3.61
N GLN A 3 8.62 21.38 -3.25
CA GLN A 3 9.29 20.14 -3.68
C GLN A 3 9.24 19.99 -5.21
N THR A 4 10.36 19.65 -5.86
CA THR A 4 10.39 19.47 -7.32
C THR A 4 9.66 18.18 -7.74
N PRO A 5 9.19 18.04 -8.99
CA PRO A 5 8.54 16.81 -9.46
C PRO A 5 9.41 15.56 -9.31
N THR A 6 10.72 15.70 -9.52
CA THR A 6 11.69 14.60 -9.35
C THR A 6 11.78 14.17 -7.90
N ASP A 7 11.88 15.12 -6.96
CA ASP A 7 11.98 14.78 -5.53
C ASP A 7 10.69 14.13 -5.02
N ARG A 8 9.51 14.61 -5.44
CA ARG A 8 8.22 13.98 -5.10
C ARG A 8 8.15 12.54 -5.60
N ARG A 9 8.59 12.29 -6.83
CA ARG A 9 8.64 10.94 -7.39
C ARG A 9 9.59 10.04 -6.61
N THR A 10 10.77 10.55 -6.28
CA THR A 10 11.76 9.80 -5.49
C THR A 10 11.20 9.42 -4.12
N ALA A 11 10.57 10.37 -3.41
CA ALA A 11 9.94 10.11 -2.11
C ALA A 11 8.86 9.01 -2.19
N ALA A 12 7.97 9.08 -3.19
CA ALA A 12 6.95 8.05 -3.40
C ALA A 12 7.55 6.67 -3.70
N LEU A 13 8.60 6.60 -4.54
CA LEU A 13 9.27 5.34 -4.86
C LEU A 13 9.99 4.75 -3.65
N ASP A 14 10.57 5.59 -2.79
CA ASP A 14 11.20 5.13 -1.55
C ASP A 14 10.18 4.52 -0.59
N ARG A 15 8.99 5.13 -0.43
CA ARG A 15 7.90 4.54 0.36
C ARG A 15 7.38 3.24 -0.24
N ALA A 16 7.19 3.20 -1.56
CA ALA A 16 6.72 2.00 -2.25
C ALA A 16 7.71 0.83 -2.05
N ARG A 17 9.01 1.11 -2.12
CA ARG A 17 10.06 0.12 -1.86
C ARG A 17 9.99 -0.39 -0.41
N VAL A 18 9.81 0.49 0.57
CA VAL A 18 9.70 0.10 1.99
C VAL A 18 8.52 -0.85 2.20
N HIS A 19 7.33 -0.49 1.73
CA HIS A 19 6.13 -1.33 1.87
C HIS A 19 6.25 -2.65 1.11
N ALA A 20 6.78 -2.63 -0.12
CA ALA A 20 6.96 -3.83 -0.92
C ALA A 20 7.93 -4.82 -0.24
N THR A 21 9.07 -4.34 0.26
CA THR A 21 10.03 -5.20 0.97
C THR A 21 9.41 -5.75 2.27
N ALA A 22 8.75 -4.90 3.07
CA ALA A 22 8.10 -5.35 4.31
C ALA A 22 7.02 -6.41 4.04
N TRP A 23 6.22 -6.25 2.99
CA TRP A 23 5.21 -7.23 2.61
C TRP A 23 5.82 -8.56 2.19
N LEU A 24 6.87 -8.54 1.35
CA LEU A 24 7.59 -9.74 0.91
C LEU A 24 8.24 -10.47 2.09
N ASP A 25 8.88 -9.75 3.01
CA ASP A 25 9.51 -10.32 4.20
C ASP A 25 8.49 -11.00 5.13
N SER A 26 7.23 -10.53 5.12
CA SER A 26 6.15 -11.10 5.92
C SER A 26 5.53 -12.39 5.35
N LEU A 27 5.84 -12.78 4.10
CA LEU A 27 5.15 -13.86 3.39
C LEU A 27 5.25 -15.25 4.06
N ALA A 28 6.28 -15.47 4.88
CA ALA A 28 6.48 -16.75 5.58
C ALA A 28 5.42 -16.98 6.68
N ASP A 29 5.09 -15.92 7.42
CA ASP A 29 4.29 -16.00 8.63
C ASP A 29 2.85 -15.49 8.46
N ARG A 30 2.61 -14.61 7.47
CA ARG A 30 1.27 -14.03 7.26
C ARG A 30 0.25 -15.07 6.75
N PRO A 31 -1.06 -14.86 7.00
CA PRO A 31 -2.11 -15.67 6.38
C PRO A 31 -2.06 -15.62 4.84
N VAL A 32 -2.36 -16.76 4.21
CA VAL A 32 -2.45 -16.85 2.74
C VAL A 32 -3.72 -16.18 2.21
N PRO A 33 -4.93 -16.47 2.75
CA PRO A 33 -6.14 -15.76 2.34
C PRO A 33 -6.09 -14.27 2.72
N ALA A 34 -6.79 -13.46 1.95
CA ALA A 34 -7.06 -12.07 2.32
C ALA A 34 -7.79 -11.99 3.65
N ARG A 35 -7.49 -10.94 4.43
CA ARG A 35 -8.08 -10.68 5.75
C ARG A 35 -9.34 -9.82 5.68
N THR A 36 -9.53 -9.09 4.58
CA THR A 36 -10.74 -8.34 4.28
C THR A 36 -11.15 -8.55 2.82
N ASP A 37 -12.42 -8.30 2.53
CA ASP A 37 -12.93 -8.24 1.17
C ASP A 37 -12.74 -6.85 0.54
N VAL A 38 -13.19 -6.71 -0.71
CA VAL A 38 -13.13 -5.46 -1.48
C VAL A 38 -13.90 -4.33 -0.79
N ALA A 39 -15.04 -4.63 -0.17
CA ALA A 39 -15.84 -3.62 0.50
C ALA A 39 -15.09 -3.02 1.69
N GLY A 40 -14.38 -3.85 2.47
CA GLY A 40 -13.52 -3.37 3.54
C GLY A 40 -12.31 -2.54 3.06
N VAL A 41 -11.72 -2.89 1.92
CA VAL A 41 -10.64 -2.06 1.31
C VAL A 41 -11.18 -0.70 0.86
N VAL A 42 -12.34 -0.66 0.21
CA VAL A 42 -12.97 0.60 -0.23
C VAL A 42 -13.31 1.49 0.97
N GLU A 43 -13.81 0.90 2.06
CA GLU A 43 -14.08 1.65 3.28
C GLU A 43 -12.79 2.23 3.90
N ALA A 44 -11.71 1.44 3.94
CA ALA A 44 -10.42 1.87 4.49
C ALA A 44 -9.75 2.98 3.65
N LEU A 45 -9.91 2.96 2.32
CA LEU A 45 -9.39 4.01 1.43
C LEU A 45 -10.15 5.33 1.55
N GLY A 46 -11.35 5.30 2.12
CA GLY A 46 -12.28 6.42 2.03
C GLY A 46 -12.99 6.46 0.68
N ARG A 47 -14.18 7.07 0.67
CA ARG A 47 -15.07 7.12 -0.51
C ARG A 47 -14.97 8.42 -1.29
N ASP A 48 -14.33 9.43 -0.69
CA ASP A 48 -14.20 10.77 -1.25
C ASP A 48 -12.72 11.10 -1.49
N LEU A 49 -12.46 11.86 -2.55
CA LEU A 49 -11.12 12.37 -2.82
C LEU A 49 -10.87 13.64 -2.01
N PRO A 50 -9.61 13.89 -1.58
CA PRO A 50 -9.25 15.14 -0.93
C PRO A 50 -9.45 16.33 -1.88
N GLU A 51 -9.84 17.48 -1.33
CA GLU A 51 -10.11 18.70 -2.13
C GLU A 51 -8.85 19.29 -2.80
N GLY A 52 -7.67 18.85 -2.37
CA GLY A 52 -6.40 19.38 -2.84
C GLY A 52 -5.33 18.29 -3.01
N PRO A 53 -4.13 18.68 -3.49
CA PRO A 53 -3.04 17.76 -3.68
C PRO A 53 -2.58 17.16 -2.33
N THR A 54 -2.30 15.87 -2.34
CA THR A 54 -1.70 15.15 -1.21
C THR A 54 -0.21 14.87 -1.53
N PRO A 55 0.71 14.93 -0.55
CA PRO A 55 2.09 14.48 -0.73
C PRO A 55 2.11 13.04 -1.28
N ALA A 56 3.05 12.76 -2.19
CA ALA A 56 3.01 11.51 -2.95
C ALA A 56 3.37 10.29 -2.08
N GLU A 57 4.28 10.51 -1.12
CA GLU A 57 4.65 9.58 -0.05
C GLU A 57 3.44 9.19 0.81
N ASP A 58 2.60 10.14 1.20
CA ASP A 58 1.41 9.90 2.03
C ASP A 58 0.36 9.09 1.25
N VAL A 59 0.21 9.35 -0.05
CA VAL A 59 -0.68 8.55 -0.92
C VAL A 59 -0.20 7.11 -1.00
N VAL A 60 1.11 6.87 -1.15
CA VAL A 60 1.67 5.52 -1.19
C VAL A 60 1.47 4.80 0.14
N ASP A 61 1.67 5.50 1.26
CA ASP A 61 1.44 4.96 2.60
C ASP A 61 -0.01 4.54 2.80
N LEU A 62 -0.96 5.43 2.47
CA LEU A 62 -2.39 5.13 2.54
C LEU A 62 -2.76 3.90 1.69
N LEU A 63 -2.30 3.87 0.43
CA LEU A 63 -2.60 2.75 -0.47
C LEU A 63 -2.04 1.44 0.06
N ALA A 64 -0.78 1.44 0.53
CA ALA A 64 -0.16 0.24 1.07
C ALA A 64 -0.92 -0.26 2.30
N GLU A 65 -1.18 0.62 3.28
CA GLU A 65 -1.81 0.24 4.54
C GLU A 65 -3.27 -0.21 4.37
N ALA A 66 -4.05 0.50 3.55
CA ALA A 66 -5.47 0.20 3.35
C ALA A 66 -5.72 -1.03 2.48
N VAL A 67 -4.88 -1.25 1.45
CA VAL A 67 -5.09 -2.35 0.49
C VAL A 67 -4.48 -3.66 0.98
N GLU A 68 -3.39 -3.62 1.75
CA GLU A 68 -2.66 -4.84 2.15
C GLU A 68 -3.54 -5.93 2.80
N PRO A 69 -4.49 -5.62 3.71
CA PRO A 69 -5.36 -6.64 4.28
C PRO A 69 -6.24 -7.36 3.26
N GLY A 70 -6.53 -6.72 2.11
CA GLY A 70 -7.32 -7.29 1.02
C GLY A 70 -6.49 -8.13 0.04
N LEU A 71 -5.17 -8.18 0.20
CA LEU A 71 -4.30 -8.96 -0.67
C LEU A 71 -4.26 -10.43 -0.26
N VAL A 72 -4.36 -11.30 -1.26
CA VAL A 72 -4.01 -12.72 -1.13
C VAL A 72 -2.49 -12.84 -1.25
N SER A 73 -1.86 -13.60 -0.35
CA SER A 73 -0.41 -13.80 -0.33
C SER A 73 0.06 -14.80 -1.41
N MET A 74 -0.29 -14.55 -2.67
CA MET A 74 -0.04 -15.45 -3.81
C MET A 74 1.44 -15.84 -4.01
N PRO A 75 2.44 -14.95 -3.79
CA PRO A 75 3.84 -15.32 -3.91
C PRO A 75 4.38 -16.20 -2.77
N SER A 76 3.57 -16.49 -1.74
CA SER A 76 3.97 -17.39 -0.66
C SER A 76 4.08 -18.82 -1.18
N GLY A 77 5.12 -19.56 -0.76
CA GLY A 77 5.26 -20.99 -1.05
C GLY A 77 4.16 -21.87 -0.42
N ARG A 78 3.23 -21.28 0.33
CA ARG A 78 2.06 -21.91 0.96
C ARG A 78 0.77 -21.76 0.15
N PHE A 79 0.79 -21.04 -0.98
CA PHE A 79 -0.38 -20.86 -1.86
C PHE A 79 -0.38 -21.95 -2.94
N PHE A 80 -1.47 -22.74 -3.04
CA PHE A 80 -1.65 -23.84 -3.99
C PHE A 80 -3.12 -24.01 -4.39
#